data_AF-A0A1J4J6J3-F1
#
_entry.id   AF-A0A1J4J6J3-F1
#
_cell.length_a   1.000
_cell.length_b   1.000
_cell.length_c   1.000
_cell.angle_alpha   90.00
_cell.angle_beta   90.00
_cell.angle_gamma   90.00
#
_symmetry.space_group_name_H-M   'P 1'
#
loop_
_entity.id
_entity.type
_entity.pdbx_description
1 polymer ?
#
loop_
_entity_poly.entity_id
_entity_poly.type
_entity_poly.pdbx_seq_one_letter_code
_entity_poly.pdbx_strand_id
1 'polypeptide(L)'
;MNPSLTSIRETNINKNFILLDSSGIQHIYITQMTPDYGSLLQHLSAHQNSTDIEYIEKVQNDVSEKFTDVIEKEEKDNNLNEKKYSIVFDLDNTLIYSTIIPTENTSFSVQCGPRNRKVYIQVRPGLQDFIRRISEIFDIYFFTVTHKDYSRQVIERIAPFVNENHCFYREDCIFKDGYEVKDLRLLNKPLSRTIMVDDIQGSCLLQPFNSIVIPPFYGDPNDDILQGELLPLLLESSKEDELLLNIRKYVEQLSPHLLLYYK
;
A
#
# COMPACT_ATOMS: atom_id res chain seq x y z
N MET A 1 -0.45 -2.92 36.05
CA MET A 1 0.06 -4.29 36.25
C MET A 1 0.11 -4.91 34.87
N ASN A 2 1.31 -5.26 34.38
CA ASN A 2 1.43 -5.95 33.10
C ASN A 2 0.76 -7.34 33.21
N PRO A 3 0.02 -7.79 32.18
CA PRO A 3 -0.59 -9.11 32.22
C PRO A 3 0.50 -10.18 32.27
N SER A 4 0.43 -11.07 33.26
CA SER A 4 1.29 -12.24 33.34
C SER A 4 0.88 -13.27 32.29
N LEU A 5 1.83 -13.68 31.44
CA LEU A 5 1.63 -14.70 30.42
C LEU A 5 1.47 -16.07 31.09
N THR A 6 0.40 -16.80 30.72
CA THR A 6 0.05 -18.06 31.40
C THR A 6 0.29 -19.31 30.55
N SER A 7 0.29 -19.21 29.22
CA SER A 7 0.66 -20.34 28.34
C SER A 7 1.04 -19.92 26.92
N ILE A 8 1.86 -20.74 26.27
CA ILE A 8 2.29 -20.58 24.88
C ILE A 8 1.90 -21.84 24.12
N ARG A 9 1.22 -21.70 22.97
CA ARG A 9 0.95 -22.81 22.05
C ARG A 9 1.32 -22.44 20.62
N GLU A 10 2.07 -23.33 19.98
CA GLU A 10 2.39 -23.27 18.56
C GLU A 10 1.22 -23.88 17.75
N THR A 11 0.85 -23.24 16.64
CA THR A 11 -0.17 -23.78 15.73
C THR A 11 0.48 -24.26 14.44
N ASN A 12 0.09 -25.44 13.97
CA ASN A 12 0.66 -26.11 12.79
C ASN A 12 0.33 -25.44 11.44
N ILE A 13 -0.37 -24.30 11.46
CA ILE A 13 -0.76 -23.57 10.27
C ILE A 13 -0.18 -22.16 10.42
N ASN A 14 0.88 -21.87 9.67
CA ASN A 14 1.59 -20.58 9.55
C ASN A 14 2.63 -20.19 10.63
N LYS A 15 3.04 -21.10 11.53
CA LYS A 15 4.05 -20.81 12.58
C LYS A 15 3.70 -19.61 13.47
N ASN A 16 2.42 -19.35 13.74
CA ASN A 16 2.02 -18.24 14.61
C ASN A 16 2.05 -18.68 16.08
N PHE A 17 2.46 -17.76 16.97
CA PHE A 17 2.30 -17.94 18.41
C PHE A 17 0.99 -17.32 18.86
N ILE A 18 0.23 -18.07 19.64
CA ILE A 18 -0.94 -17.57 20.34
C ILE A 18 -0.56 -17.40 21.80
N LEU A 19 -0.58 -16.16 22.29
CA LEU A 19 -0.42 -15.84 23.70
C LEU A 19 -1.81 -15.60 24.31
N LEU A 20 -2.07 -16.28 25.43
CA LEU A 20 -3.25 -16.03 26.26
C LEU A 20 -2.79 -15.22 27.48
N ASP A 21 -3.39 -14.04 27.63
CA ASP A 21 -3.19 -13.25 28.83
C ASP A 21 -4.04 -13.81 30.00
N SER A 22 -3.83 -13.25 31.20
CA SER A 22 -4.58 -13.63 32.39
C SER A 22 -6.07 -13.26 32.36
N SER A 23 -6.52 -12.52 31.34
CA SER A 23 -7.91 -12.15 31.11
C SER A 23 -8.62 -13.06 30.09
N GLY A 24 -7.87 -13.97 29.44
CA GLY A 24 -8.40 -14.91 28.44
C GLY A 24 -8.46 -14.34 27.04
N ILE A 25 -7.84 -13.17 26.79
CA ILE A 25 -7.75 -12.55 25.47
C ILE A 25 -6.64 -13.22 24.67
N GLN A 26 -6.96 -13.54 23.41
CA GLN A 26 -6.10 -14.30 22.51
C GLN A 26 -5.32 -13.34 21.60
N HIS A 27 -4.02 -13.24 21.82
CA HIS A 27 -3.12 -12.43 21.00
C HIS A 27 -2.42 -13.32 19.97
N ILE A 28 -2.58 -13.01 18.68
CA ILE A 28 -2.01 -13.76 17.56
C ILE A 28 -0.78 -13.01 17.05
N TYR A 29 0.41 -13.61 17.18
CA TYR A 29 1.67 -13.03 16.71
C TYR A 29 2.17 -13.78 15.48
N ILE A 30 2.36 -13.03 14.40
CA ILE A 30 2.82 -13.54 13.10
C ILE A 30 4.35 -13.54 13.07
N THR A 31 4.97 -14.71 12.94
CA THR A 31 6.42 -14.91 13.12
C THR A 31 7.31 -14.48 11.95
N GLN A 32 6.77 -13.91 10.88
CA GLN A 32 7.58 -13.58 9.70
C GLN A 32 8.52 -12.37 9.88
N MET A 33 8.54 -11.71 11.04
CA MET A 33 9.22 -10.41 11.19
C MET A 33 10.16 -10.25 12.41
N THR A 34 10.76 -11.32 12.93
CA THR A 34 11.91 -11.14 13.86
C THR A 34 13.25 -11.43 13.16
N PRO A 35 14.18 -10.46 13.06
CA PRO A 35 15.49 -10.67 12.44
C PRO A 35 16.39 -11.70 13.15
N ASP A 36 16.02 -12.10 14.37
CA ASP A 36 16.87 -12.93 15.23
C ASP A 36 16.10 -14.07 15.93
N TYR A 37 15.10 -14.63 15.24
CA TYR A 37 14.38 -15.83 15.66
C TYR A 37 15.34 -17.01 15.97
N GLY A 38 16.46 -17.07 15.25
CA GLY A 38 17.52 -18.07 15.42
C GLY A 38 18.24 -17.96 16.77
N SER A 39 18.74 -16.78 17.16
CA SER A 39 19.44 -16.65 18.44
C SER A 39 18.52 -16.85 19.63
N LEU A 40 17.26 -16.41 19.55
CA LEU A 40 16.29 -16.58 20.64
C LEU A 40 16.03 -18.07 20.94
N LEU A 41 15.80 -18.89 19.91
CA LEU A 41 15.64 -20.33 20.08
C LEU A 41 16.93 -21.00 20.55
N GLN A 42 18.09 -20.56 20.07
CA GLN A 42 19.39 -21.10 20.48
C GLN A 42 19.67 -20.80 21.96
N HIS A 43 19.35 -19.60 22.44
CA HIS A 43 19.49 -19.20 23.85
C HIS A 43 18.51 -19.96 24.76
N LEU A 44 17.25 -20.10 24.35
CA LEU A 44 16.24 -20.86 25.09
C LEU A 44 16.56 -22.37 25.14
N SER A 45 17.13 -22.92 24.06
CA SER A 45 17.54 -24.33 23.99
C SER A 45 18.81 -24.64 24.80
N ALA A 46 19.75 -23.71 24.90
CA ALA A 46 21.00 -23.88 25.65
C ALA A 46 20.82 -23.95 27.18
N HIS A 47 19.67 -23.52 27.69
CA HIS A 47 19.45 -23.33 29.13
C HIS A 47 18.18 -24.00 29.67
N GLN A 48 17.63 -24.99 28.95
CA GLN A 48 16.42 -25.75 29.34
C GLN A 48 16.51 -26.45 30.73
N ASN A 49 17.71 -26.58 31.29
CA ASN A 49 17.96 -27.25 32.58
C ASN A 49 18.55 -26.34 33.67
N SER A 50 18.52 -25.00 33.50
CA SER A 50 18.88 -24.11 34.60
C SER A 50 17.80 -24.17 35.68
N THR A 51 18.17 -24.42 36.93
CA THR A 51 17.23 -24.39 38.09
C THR A 51 17.26 -23.04 38.81
N ASP A 52 18.00 -22.07 38.28
CA ASP A 52 18.19 -20.78 38.91
C ASP A 52 17.03 -19.85 38.55
N ILE A 53 16.03 -19.82 39.44
CA ILE A 53 14.74 -19.14 39.24
C ILE A 53 14.94 -17.65 38.93
N GLU A 54 15.88 -17.00 39.61
CA GLU A 54 16.19 -15.57 39.45
C GLU A 54 16.75 -15.26 38.05
N TYR A 55 17.49 -16.19 37.45
CA TYR A 55 17.99 -16.08 36.09
C TYR A 55 16.90 -16.30 35.04
N ILE A 56 15.99 -17.25 35.28
CA ILE A 56 14.84 -17.50 34.39
C ILE A 56 13.90 -16.31 34.35
N GLU A 57 13.57 -15.74 35.52
CA GLU A 57 12.74 -14.53 35.61
C GLU A 57 13.40 -13.35 34.91
N LYS A 58 14.71 -13.19 35.04
CA LYS A 58 15.46 -12.16 34.32
C LYS A 58 15.35 -12.31 32.80
N VAL A 59 15.55 -13.52 32.26
CA VAL A 59 15.45 -13.77 30.81
C VAL A 59 14.02 -13.54 30.31
N GLN A 60 13.01 -13.96 31.07
CA GLN A 60 11.60 -13.72 30.72
C GLN A 60 11.27 -12.22 30.70
N ASN A 61 11.78 -11.45 31.67
CA ASN A 61 11.61 -10.00 31.72
C ASN A 61 12.34 -9.30 30.56
N ASP A 62 13.59 -9.65 30.27
CA ASP A 62 14.37 -9.06 29.17
C ASP A 62 13.70 -9.32 27.80
N VAL A 63 13.13 -10.52 27.61
CA VAL A 63 12.36 -10.84 26.42
C VAL A 63 11.06 -10.04 26.39
N SER A 64 10.31 -9.99 27.49
CA SER A 64 9.07 -9.23 27.57
C SER A 64 9.28 -7.72 27.34
N GLU A 65 10.36 -7.15 27.86
CA GLU A 65 10.69 -5.73 27.70
C GLU A 65 11.05 -5.42 26.24
N LYS A 66 11.89 -6.26 25.60
CA LYS A 66 12.18 -6.13 24.16
C LYS A 66 10.94 -6.29 23.27
N PHE A 67 10.01 -7.18 23.61
CA PHE A 67 8.75 -7.33 22.89
C PHE A 67 7.84 -6.11 23.11
N THR A 68 7.80 -5.59 24.34
CA THR A 68 7.05 -4.35 24.66
C THR A 68 7.62 -3.17 23.88
N ASP A 69 8.95 -3.01 23.81
CA ASP A 69 9.59 -1.94 23.03
C ASP A 69 9.28 -2.03 21.54
N VAL A 70 9.22 -3.24 20.97
CA VAL A 70 8.85 -3.45 19.57
C VAL A 70 7.37 -3.13 19.35
N ILE A 71 6.49 -3.56 20.24
CA ILE A 71 5.05 -3.27 20.19
C ILE A 71 4.82 -1.76 20.36
N GLU A 72 5.43 -1.11 21.34
CA GLU A 72 5.31 0.33 21.57
C GLU A 72 5.87 1.12 20.39
N LYS A 73 6.97 0.66 19.77
CA LYS A 73 7.52 1.30 18.57
C LYS A 73 6.60 1.12 17.36
N GLU A 74 6.04 -0.07 17.15
CA GLU A 74 5.02 -0.30 16.12
C GLU A 74 3.74 0.50 16.38
N GLU A 75 3.26 0.59 17.63
CA GLU A 75 2.10 1.39 18.02
C GLU A 75 2.36 2.90 17.86
N LYS A 76 3.61 3.35 18.04
CA LYS A 76 4.01 4.75 17.85
C LYS A 76 4.17 5.11 16.37
N ASP A 77 4.75 4.22 15.57
CA ASP A 77 4.82 4.34 14.10
C ASP A 77 3.41 4.23 13.48
N ASN A 78 2.53 3.38 14.03
CA ASN A 78 1.12 3.29 13.64
C ASN A 78 0.31 4.54 14.05
N ASN A 79 0.52 5.10 15.25
CA ASN A 79 -0.12 6.35 15.67
C ASN A 79 0.30 7.57 14.81
N LEU A 80 1.52 7.57 14.27
CA LEU A 80 1.99 8.60 13.32
C LEU A 80 1.37 8.41 11.91
N ASN A 81 1.10 7.16 11.51
CA ASN A 81 0.48 6.81 10.23
C ASN A 81 -1.06 6.77 10.23
N GLU A 82 -1.72 6.80 11.39
CA GLU A 82 -3.18 6.66 11.50
C GLU A 82 -3.99 7.79 10.84
N LYS A 83 -3.35 8.93 10.50
CA LYS A 83 -4.05 10.07 9.88
C LYS A 83 -4.01 10.11 8.35
N LYS A 84 -3.10 9.40 7.69
CA LYS A 84 -3.00 9.53 6.23
C LYS A 84 -4.16 8.81 5.54
N TYR A 85 -4.67 9.44 4.50
CA TYR A 85 -5.59 8.78 3.57
C TYR A 85 -4.82 7.76 2.72
N SER A 86 -5.49 6.88 2.00
CA SER A 86 -4.85 5.98 1.04
C SER A 86 -5.28 6.36 -0.37
N ILE A 87 -4.32 6.43 -1.29
CA ILE A 87 -4.59 6.66 -2.71
C ILE A 87 -4.00 5.54 -3.54
N VAL A 88 -4.78 5.03 -4.48
CA VAL A 88 -4.41 3.93 -5.37
C VAL A 88 -4.38 4.45 -6.79
N PHE A 89 -3.27 4.27 -7.48
CA PHE A 89 -3.14 4.65 -8.88
C PHE A 89 -3.06 3.44 -9.79
N ASP A 90 -3.77 3.50 -10.90
CA ASP A 90 -3.38 2.75 -12.09
C ASP A 90 -2.09 3.34 -12.73
N LEU A 91 -1.51 2.65 -13.69
CA LEU A 91 -0.27 3.04 -14.37
C LEU A 91 -0.49 3.48 -15.81
N ASP A 92 -0.69 2.53 -16.72
CA ASP A 92 -0.76 2.78 -18.16
C ASP A 92 -2.02 3.57 -18.52
N ASN A 93 -1.85 4.64 -19.30
CA ASN A 93 -2.87 5.66 -19.58
C ASN A 93 -3.37 6.45 -18.35
N THR A 94 -2.88 6.17 -17.15
CA THR A 94 -3.21 6.97 -15.96
C THR A 94 -2.06 7.90 -15.57
N LEU A 95 -0.88 7.35 -15.25
CA LEU A 95 0.33 8.10 -14.87
C LEU A 95 1.43 8.06 -15.92
N ILE A 96 1.39 7.08 -16.82
CA ILE A 96 2.39 6.88 -17.87
C ILE A 96 1.71 6.50 -19.18
N TYR A 97 2.43 6.68 -20.28
CA TYR A 97 2.08 6.15 -21.59
C TYR A 97 3.24 5.30 -22.11
N SER A 98 2.94 4.08 -22.55
CA SER A 98 3.94 3.10 -22.96
C SER A 98 3.91 2.84 -24.47
N THR A 99 5.08 2.79 -25.09
CA THR A 99 5.24 2.58 -26.53
C THR A 99 6.32 1.55 -26.85
N ILE A 100 6.22 0.95 -28.04
CA ILE A 100 7.23 -0.01 -28.55
C ILE A 100 8.38 0.72 -29.26
N ILE A 101 8.14 1.94 -29.73
CA ILE A 101 9.09 2.79 -30.45
C ILE A 101 9.28 4.07 -29.64
N PRO A 102 10.53 4.55 -29.43
CA PRO A 102 10.76 5.78 -28.70
C PRO A 102 10.19 6.97 -29.47
N THR A 103 9.67 7.93 -28.72
CA THR A 103 9.22 9.24 -29.17
C THR A 103 10.17 10.32 -28.65
N GLU A 104 10.04 11.55 -29.15
CA GLU A 104 10.80 12.71 -28.64
C GLU A 104 10.56 12.96 -27.14
N ASN A 105 9.37 12.59 -26.64
CA ASN A 105 8.96 12.76 -25.24
C ASN A 105 9.24 11.54 -24.36
N THR A 106 9.96 10.54 -24.87
CA THR A 106 10.31 9.35 -24.07
C THR A 106 11.14 9.72 -22.86
N SER A 107 10.68 9.35 -21.68
CA SER A 107 11.34 9.65 -20.41
C SER A 107 12.38 8.58 -20.06
N PHE A 108 12.02 7.30 -20.18
CA PHE A 108 12.93 6.19 -19.95
C PHE A 108 12.45 4.93 -20.68
N SER A 109 13.18 3.82 -20.51
CA SER A 109 12.77 2.52 -21.03
C SER A 109 12.99 1.42 -20.01
N VAL A 110 12.16 0.38 -20.10
CA VAL A 110 12.23 -0.84 -19.29
C VAL A 110 12.34 -2.05 -20.21
N GLN A 111 12.82 -3.18 -19.69
CA GLN A 111 12.91 -4.44 -20.44
C GLN A 111 11.91 -5.43 -19.86
N CYS A 112 11.03 -6.01 -20.68
CA CYS A 112 10.01 -6.93 -20.20
C CYS A 112 9.91 -8.22 -21.02
N GLY A 113 9.38 -9.26 -20.38
CA GLY A 113 9.18 -10.58 -20.96
C GLY A 113 10.46 -11.36 -21.28
N PRO A 114 10.32 -12.63 -21.71
CA PRO A 114 11.43 -13.56 -21.89
C PRO A 114 12.41 -13.19 -23.03
N ARG A 115 12.04 -12.24 -23.88
CA ARG A 115 12.86 -11.75 -25.00
C ARG A 115 13.55 -10.41 -24.71
N ASN A 116 13.50 -9.92 -23.47
CA ASN A 116 14.02 -8.61 -23.06
C ASN A 116 13.59 -7.49 -24.03
N ARG A 117 12.30 -7.46 -24.36
CA ARG A 117 11.76 -6.44 -25.25
C ARG A 117 11.82 -5.09 -24.56
N LYS A 118 12.29 -4.09 -25.29
CA LYS A 118 12.36 -2.71 -24.79
C LYS A 118 11.00 -2.06 -24.93
N VAL A 119 10.47 -1.53 -23.83
CA VAL A 119 9.28 -0.69 -23.80
C VAL A 119 9.72 0.70 -23.37
N TYR A 120 9.24 1.70 -24.08
CA TYR A 120 9.57 3.11 -23.85
C TYR A 120 8.42 3.76 -23.10
N ILE A 121 8.76 4.51 -22.06
CA ILE A 121 7.82 5.10 -21.13
C ILE A 121 7.91 6.61 -21.25
N GLN A 122 6.76 7.23 -21.49
CA GLN A 122 6.55 8.65 -21.30
C GLN A 122 5.79 8.86 -20.00
N VAL A 123 6.38 9.63 -19.09
CA VAL A 123 5.75 10.01 -17.83
C VAL A 123 4.73 11.12 -18.10
N ARG A 124 3.54 11.03 -17.50
CA ARG A 124 2.52 12.07 -17.60
C ARG A 124 3.06 13.39 -17.03
N PRO A 125 2.89 14.54 -17.73
CA PRO A 125 3.46 15.80 -17.29
C PRO A 125 3.08 16.13 -15.84
N GLY A 126 4.05 16.68 -15.09
CA GLY A 126 3.84 17.06 -13.69
C GLY A 126 3.84 15.91 -12.67
N LEU A 127 4.01 14.64 -13.07
CA LEU A 127 3.90 13.50 -12.15
C LEU A 127 4.81 13.58 -10.92
N GLN A 128 6.06 14.01 -11.07
CA GLN A 128 7.02 14.05 -9.95
C GLN A 128 6.60 15.06 -8.88
N ASP A 129 6.15 16.25 -9.29
CA ASP A 129 5.63 17.25 -8.36
C ASP A 129 4.31 16.80 -7.71
N PHE A 130 3.45 16.18 -8.52
CA PHE A 130 2.18 15.63 -8.07
C PHE A 130 2.38 14.60 -6.94
N ILE A 131 3.18 13.56 -7.20
CA ILE A 131 3.49 12.49 -6.25
C ILE A 131 4.09 13.06 -4.97
N ARG A 132 5.05 14.00 -5.08
CA ARG A 132 5.67 14.65 -3.93
C ARG A 132 4.61 15.31 -3.03
N ARG A 133 3.72 16.12 -3.60
CA ARG A 133 2.71 16.86 -2.85
C ARG A 133 1.65 15.96 -2.22
N ILE A 134 1.19 14.92 -2.92
CA ILE A 134 0.17 14.02 -2.34
C ILE A 134 0.75 13.05 -1.32
N SER A 135 2.04 12.70 -1.40
CA SER A 135 2.68 11.77 -0.44
C SER A 135 2.73 12.30 1.00
N GLU A 136 2.58 13.62 1.16
CA GLU A 136 2.46 14.26 2.48
C GLU A 136 1.13 13.92 3.16
N ILE A 137 0.09 13.60 2.38
CA ILE A 137 -1.30 13.47 2.83
C ILE A 137 -1.81 12.02 2.67
N PHE A 138 -1.33 11.32 1.65
CA PHE A 138 -1.76 9.99 1.27
C PHE A 138 -0.62 8.97 1.37
N ASP A 139 -0.95 7.78 1.88
CA ASP A 139 -0.21 6.56 1.59
C ASP A 139 -0.48 6.16 0.14
N ILE A 140 0.58 6.08 -0.67
CA ILE A 140 0.47 5.79 -2.11
C ILE A 140 0.56 4.29 -2.36
N TYR A 141 -0.37 3.82 -3.18
CA TYR A 141 -0.47 2.45 -3.70
C TYR A 141 -0.52 2.47 -5.22
N PHE A 142 -0.03 1.40 -5.84
CA PHE A 142 -0.22 1.13 -7.25
C PHE A 142 -1.03 -0.16 -7.39
N PHE A 143 -2.09 -0.12 -8.20
CA PHE A 143 -2.85 -1.32 -8.55
C PHE A 143 -3.09 -1.26 -10.04
N THR A 144 -2.41 -2.12 -10.80
CA THR A 144 -2.46 -2.12 -12.26
C THR A 144 -2.88 -3.48 -12.81
N VAL A 145 -3.52 -3.45 -13.97
CA VAL A 145 -3.87 -4.66 -14.72
C VAL A 145 -2.69 -5.20 -15.54
N THR A 146 -1.49 -4.61 -15.43
CA THR A 146 -0.28 -5.08 -16.11
C THR A 146 0.54 -6.03 -15.24
N HIS A 147 1.37 -6.87 -15.87
CA HIS A 147 2.16 -7.88 -15.17
C HIS A 147 3.32 -7.27 -14.38
N LYS A 148 3.61 -7.88 -13.23
CA LYS A 148 4.65 -7.45 -12.29
C LYS A 148 6.03 -7.20 -12.93
N ASP A 149 6.44 -8.02 -13.90
CA ASP A 149 7.76 -7.93 -14.54
C ASP A 149 8.00 -6.57 -15.22
N TYR A 150 6.98 -6.02 -15.85
CA TYR A 150 6.98 -4.70 -16.45
C TYR A 150 6.71 -3.59 -15.41
N SER A 151 5.59 -3.69 -14.70
CA SER A 151 5.04 -2.60 -13.90
C SER A 151 5.94 -2.23 -12.73
N ARG A 152 6.61 -3.22 -12.12
CA ARG A 152 7.56 -2.97 -11.03
C ARG A 152 8.69 -2.05 -11.47
N GLN A 153 9.31 -2.32 -12.62
CA GLN A 153 10.42 -1.50 -13.12
C GLN A 153 9.98 -0.06 -13.39
N VAL A 154 8.75 0.14 -13.84
CA VAL A 154 8.17 1.48 -14.03
C VAL A 154 8.00 2.17 -12.68
N ILE A 155 7.36 1.52 -11.71
CA ILE A 155 7.10 2.06 -10.36
C ILE A 155 8.41 2.46 -9.68
N GLU A 156 9.44 1.60 -9.73
CA GLU A 156 10.76 1.88 -9.15
C GLU A 156 11.42 3.13 -9.75
N ARG A 157 11.05 3.53 -10.97
CA ARG A 157 11.55 4.77 -11.61
C ARG A 157 10.74 6.00 -11.27
N ILE A 158 9.42 5.89 -11.15
CA ILE A 158 8.54 7.05 -10.93
C ILE A 158 8.28 7.34 -9.45
N ALA A 159 8.35 6.33 -8.59
CA ALA A 159 8.04 6.38 -7.17
C ALA A 159 8.90 5.39 -6.35
N PRO A 160 10.25 5.54 -6.33
CA PRO A 160 11.17 4.59 -5.70
C PRO A 160 10.99 4.42 -4.18
N PHE A 161 10.26 5.33 -3.53
CA PHE A 161 9.99 5.30 -2.10
C PHE A 161 8.78 4.42 -1.72
N VAL A 162 7.99 3.97 -2.70
CA VAL A 162 6.81 3.14 -2.45
C VAL A 162 7.25 1.69 -2.19
N ASN A 163 6.71 1.11 -1.11
CA ASN A 163 7.01 -0.27 -0.72
C ASN A 163 6.43 -1.26 -1.74
N GLU A 164 7.11 -2.37 -1.97
CA GLU A 164 6.61 -3.46 -2.81
C GLU A 164 5.23 -3.96 -2.36
N ASN A 165 4.97 -4.02 -1.05
CA ASN A 165 3.67 -4.45 -0.51
C ASN A 165 2.53 -3.46 -0.79
N HIS A 166 2.83 -2.30 -1.36
CA HIS A 166 1.84 -1.32 -1.83
C HIS A 166 1.59 -1.42 -3.34
N CYS A 167 2.18 -2.41 -4.01
CA CYS A 167 2.07 -2.62 -5.44
C CYS A 167 1.32 -3.92 -5.73
N PHE A 168 0.18 -3.79 -6.41
CA PHE A 168 -0.69 -4.87 -6.86
C PHE A 168 -0.70 -4.89 -8.38
N TYR A 169 -0.72 -6.09 -8.96
CA TYR A 169 -0.52 -6.33 -10.38
C TYR A 169 -1.69 -7.14 -10.96
N ARG A 170 -1.58 -7.53 -12.24
CA ARG A 170 -2.61 -8.34 -12.92
C ARG A 170 -2.99 -9.59 -12.14
N GLU A 171 -2.03 -10.23 -11.48
CA GLU A 171 -2.26 -11.45 -10.70
C GLU A 171 -3.16 -11.24 -9.47
N ASP A 172 -3.30 -9.99 -9.01
CA ASP A 172 -4.16 -9.58 -7.89
C ASP A 172 -5.55 -9.11 -8.36
N CYS A 173 -5.77 -8.96 -9.68
CA CYS A 173 -7.06 -8.58 -10.26
C CYS A 173 -8.06 -9.75 -10.31
N ILE A 174 -9.34 -9.41 -10.36
CA ILE A 174 -10.44 -10.36 -10.55
C ILE A 174 -11.17 -10.02 -11.85
N PHE A 175 -11.29 -10.99 -12.75
CA PHE A 175 -12.11 -10.79 -13.95
C PHE A 175 -13.60 -10.87 -13.62
N LYS A 176 -14.33 -9.77 -13.81
CA LYS A 176 -15.77 -9.67 -13.51
C LYS A 176 -16.47 -8.72 -14.47
N ASP A 177 -17.63 -9.13 -14.99
CA ASP A 177 -18.51 -8.34 -15.87
C ASP A 177 -17.78 -7.75 -17.10
N GLY A 178 -16.77 -8.46 -17.61
CA GLY A 178 -15.96 -8.04 -18.75
C GLY A 178 -14.76 -7.15 -18.42
N TYR A 179 -14.52 -6.86 -17.14
CA TYR A 179 -13.43 -6.00 -16.68
C TYR A 179 -12.43 -6.76 -15.79
N GLU A 180 -11.18 -6.31 -15.83
CA GLU A 180 -10.18 -6.62 -14.81
C GLU A 180 -10.41 -5.71 -13.61
N VAL A 181 -10.98 -6.26 -12.54
CA VAL A 181 -11.43 -5.49 -11.37
C VAL A 181 -10.39 -5.54 -10.26
N LYS A 182 -10.14 -4.37 -9.67
CA LYS A 182 -9.17 -4.12 -8.61
C LYS A 182 -9.90 -4.06 -7.27
N ASP A 183 -9.75 -5.09 -6.44
CA ASP A 183 -10.41 -5.15 -5.14
C ASP A 183 -9.63 -4.37 -4.08
N LEU A 184 -10.13 -3.18 -3.73
CA LEU A 184 -9.46 -2.30 -2.77
C LEU A 184 -9.36 -2.89 -1.35
N ARG A 185 -10.11 -3.96 -1.04
CA ARG A 185 -10.00 -4.67 0.25
C ARG A 185 -8.64 -5.32 0.44
N LEU A 186 -7.91 -5.64 -0.63
CA LEU A 186 -6.57 -6.23 -0.57
C LEU A 186 -5.53 -5.31 0.09
N LEU A 187 -5.78 -4.00 0.12
CA LEU A 187 -4.90 -3.03 0.75
C LEU A 187 -4.90 -3.12 2.29
N ASN A 188 -5.92 -3.77 2.88
CA ASN A 188 -6.14 -3.79 4.33
C ASN A 188 -6.20 -2.38 4.96
N LYS A 189 -6.77 -1.42 4.21
CA LYS A 189 -6.98 -0.03 4.64
C LYS A 189 -8.49 0.26 4.75
N PRO A 190 -8.89 1.22 5.61
CA PRO A 190 -10.30 1.64 5.68
C PRO A 190 -10.77 2.21 4.34
N LEU A 191 -11.81 1.61 3.75
CA LEU A 191 -12.37 2.09 2.48
C LEU A 191 -12.90 3.52 2.60
N SER A 192 -13.40 3.95 3.75
CA SER A 192 -13.83 5.35 3.99
C SER A 192 -12.71 6.38 3.80
N ARG A 193 -11.46 5.95 3.83
CA ARG A 193 -10.24 6.77 3.70
C ARG A 193 -9.41 6.44 2.47
N THR A 194 -9.94 5.62 1.55
CA THR A 194 -9.21 5.13 0.38
C THR A 194 -9.84 5.65 -0.91
N ILE A 195 -9.06 6.18 -1.85
CA ILE A 195 -9.54 6.56 -3.18
C ILE A 195 -8.65 5.95 -4.27
N MET A 196 -9.24 5.45 -5.35
CA MET A 196 -8.55 4.98 -6.53
C MET A 196 -8.71 5.97 -7.69
N VAL A 197 -7.64 6.14 -8.46
CA VAL A 197 -7.58 6.92 -9.69
C VAL A 197 -7.20 5.98 -10.83
N ASP A 198 -8.06 5.89 -11.84
CA ASP A 198 -7.95 4.94 -12.95
C ASP A 198 -8.62 5.53 -14.20
N ASP A 199 -8.11 5.26 -15.39
CA ASP A 199 -8.75 5.70 -16.64
C ASP A 199 -9.92 4.80 -17.06
N ILE A 200 -10.01 3.59 -16.51
CA ILE A 200 -11.06 2.63 -16.79
C ILE A 200 -12.07 2.59 -15.62
N GLN A 201 -13.27 3.10 -15.87
CA GLN A 201 -14.37 3.10 -14.90
C GLN A 201 -14.68 1.71 -14.30
N GLY A 202 -14.55 0.65 -15.10
CA GLY A 202 -14.81 -0.73 -14.68
C GLY A 202 -13.74 -1.32 -13.74
N SER A 203 -12.58 -0.67 -13.56
CA SER A 203 -11.53 -1.16 -12.68
C SER A 203 -11.96 -1.18 -11.21
N CYS A 204 -12.88 -0.31 -10.80
CA CYS A 204 -13.33 -0.17 -9.40
C CYS A 204 -14.72 -0.76 -9.12
N LEU A 205 -15.19 -1.75 -9.90
CA LEU A 205 -16.58 -2.24 -9.79
C LEU A 205 -16.98 -2.77 -8.41
N LEU A 206 -16.02 -3.21 -7.58
CA LEU A 206 -16.31 -3.68 -6.22
C LEU A 206 -16.42 -2.56 -5.19
N GLN A 207 -15.82 -1.39 -5.46
CA GLN A 207 -15.85 -0.21 -4.59
C GLN A 207 -16.09 1.08 -5.40
N PRO A 208 -17.20 1.18 -6.16
CA PRO A 208 -17.44 2.29 -7.09
C PRO A 208 -17.46 3.67 -6.41
N PHE A 209 -17.76 3.72 -5.09
CA PHE A 209 -17.71 4.97 -4.32
C PHE A 209 -16.29 5.51 -4.10
N ASN A 210 -15.29 4.65 -4.28
CA ASN A 210 -13.88 4.90 -4.07
C ASN A 210 -13.14 5.17 -5.38
N SER A 211 -13.83 5.54 -6.47
CA SER A 211 -13.21 5.74 -7.78
C SER A 211 -13.32 7.18 -8.26
N ILE A 212 -12.18 7.73 -8.69
CA ILE A 212 -12.09 8.86 -9.61
C ILE A 212 -11.66 8.28 -10.96
N VAL A 213 -12.45 8.55 -11.99
CA VAL A 213 -12.08 8.20 -13.37
C VAL A 213 -11.40 9.40 -14.00
N ILE A 214 -10.16 9.21 -14.44
CA ILE A 214 -9.32 10.26 -15.03
C ILE A 214 -9.28 10.10 -16.56
N PRO A 215 -9.19 11.19 -17.34
CA PRO A 215 -8.96 11.06 -18.78
C PRO A 215 -7.68 10.26 -19.07
N PRO A 216 -7.75 9.30 -20.01
CA PRO A 216 -6.59 8.51 -20.39
C PRO A 216 -5.50 9.38 -21.01
N PHE A 217 -4.25 9.08 -20.66
CA PHE A 217 -3.05 9.75 -21.12
C PHE A 217 -2.41 9.01 -22.29
N TYR A 218 -2.34 9.68 -23.44
CA TYR A 218 -1.77 9.12 -24.66
C TYR A 218 -0.46 9.79 -25.10
N GLY A 219 0.25 10.42 -24.15
CA GLY A 219 1.55 11.04 -24.43
C GLY A 219 1.51 12.50 -24.90
N ASP A 220 0.41 13.23 -24.70
CA ASP A 220 0.37 14.67 -24.98
C ASP A 220 1.31 15.43 -24.00
N PRO A 221 2.37 16.10 -24.49
CA PRO A 221 3.28 16.84 -23.60
C PRO A 221 2.62 18.06 -22.93
N ASN A 222 1.45 18.51 -23.41
CA ASN A 222 0.69 19.61 -22.83
C ASN A 222 -0.45 19.14 -21.90
N ASP A 223 -0.56 17.84 -21.61
CA ASP A 223 -1.50 17.32 -20.61
C ASP A 223 -1.21 17.97 -19.24
N ASP A 224 -2.24 18.49 -18.59
CA ASP A 224 -2.13 19.14 -17.29
C ASP A 224 -3.09 18.53 -16.25
N ILE A 225 -3.68 17.36 -16.50
CA ILE A 225 -4.77 16.87 -15.63
C ILE A 225 -4.29 16.63 -14.19
N LEU A 226 -3.05 16.17 -14.02
CA LEU A 226 -2.51 15.82 -12.71
C LEU A 226 -2.37 17.07 -11.84
N GLN A 227 -1.87 18.16 -12.42
CA GLN A 227 -1.55 19.40 -11.72
C GLN A 227 -2.73 20.37 -11.70
N GLY A 228 -3.42 20.54 -12.81
CA GLY A 228 -4.51 21.48 -12.99
C GLY A 228 -5.82 21.04 -12.36
N GLU A 229 -6.08 19.73 -12.22
CA GLU A 229 -7.41 19.24 -11.81
C GLU A 229 -7.34 18.23 -10.66
N LEU A 230 -6.61 17.12 -10.82
CA LEU A 230 -6.59 16.06 -9.81
C LEU A 230 -5.95 16.51 -8.49
N LEU A 231 -4.83 17.23 -8.56
CA LEU A 231 -4.15 17.70 -7.36
C LEU A 231 -4.97 18.71 -6.54
N PRO A 232 -5.53 19.79 -7.12
CA PRO A 232 -6.43 20.67 -6.40
C PRO A 232 -7.59 19.92 -5.74
N LEU A 233 -8.21 18.98 -6.45
CA LEU A 233 -9.30 18.17 -5.91
C LEU A 233 -8.87 17.37 -4.67
N LEU A 234 -7.75 16.65 -4.76
CA LEU A 234 -7.25 15.83 -3.66
C LEU A 234 -6.84 16.69 -2.46
N LEU A 235 -6.16 17.82 -2.70
CA LEU A 235 -5.76 18.75 -1.63
C LEU A 235 -6.98 19.34 -0.92
N GLU A 236 -7.95 19.86 -1.67
CA GLU A 236 -9.17 20.44 -1.08
C GLU A 236 -9.96 19.37 -0.30
N SER A 237 -10.11 18.19 -0.87
CA SER A 237 -10.93 17.12 -0.28
C SER A 237 -10.32 16.52 0.99
N SER A 238 -9.02 16.71 1.19
CA SER A 238 -8.27 16.16 2.33
C SER A 238 -8.15 17.12 3.52
N LYS A 239 -8.63 18.37 3.40
CA LYS A 239 -8.57 19.37 4.48
C LYS A 239 -9.48 19.05 5.67
N GLU A 240 -10.58 18.36 5.41
CA GLU A 240 -11.56 17.93 6.39
C GLU A 240 -11.59 16.40 6.45
N ASP A 241 -12.14 15.85 7.53
CA ASP A 241 -12.50 14.44 7.58
C ASP A 241 -13.62 14.16 6.56
N GLU A 242 -13.82 12.89 6.19
CA GLU A 242 -14.77 12.45 5.14
C GLU A 242 -14.30 12.65 3.68
N LEU A 243 -13.06 12.26 3.37
CA LEU A 243 -12.46 12.31 2.02
C LEU A 243 -13.42 12.01 0.86
N LEU A 244 -14.13 10.88 0.90
CA LEU A 244 -15.00 10.45 -0.22
C LEU A 244 -16.19 11.39 -0.44
N LEU A 245 -16.74 11.95 0.64
CA LEU A 245 -17.81 12.92 0.55
C LEU A 245 -17.29 14.24 -0.03
N ASN A 246 -16.12 14.67 0.43
CA ASN A 246 -15.49 15.90 -0.03
C ASN A 246 -15.10 15.84 -1.51
N ILE A 247 -14.57 14.70 -1.98
CA ILE A 247 -14.29 14.48 -3.41
C ILE A 247 -15.57 14.69 -4.24
N ARG A 248 -16.69 14.09 -3.81
CA ARG A 248 -17.99 14.22 -4.50
C ARG A 248 -18.50 15.65 -4.51
N LYS A 249 -18.33 16.36 -3.38
CA LYS A 249 -18.73 17.75 -3.24
C LYS A 249 -17.95 18.68 -4.16
N TYR A 250 -16.64 18.45 -4.32
CA TYR A 250 -15.75 19.38 -5.00
C TYR A 250 -15.43 19.03 -6.45
N VAL A 251 -15.61 17.77 -6.89
CA VAL A 251 -15.22 17.34 -8.24
C VAL A 251 -15.87 18.19 -9.33
N GLU A 252 -17.18 18.46 -9.24
CA GLU A 252 -17.90 19.24 -10.26
C GLU A 252 -17.46 20.71 -10.32
N GLN A 253 -16.90 21.23 -9.22
CA GLN A 253 -16.42 22.61 -9.13
C GLN A 253 -14.97 22.73 -9.61
N LEU A 254 -14.15 21.73 -9.33
CA LEU A 254 -12.71 21.76 -9.54
C LEU A 254 -12.26 21.08 -10.83
N SER A 255 -13.12 20.28 -11.46
CA SER A 255 -12.75 19.53 -12.65
C SER A 255 -13.94 19.30 -13.58
N PRO A 256 -13.84 19.71 -14.86
CA PRO A 256 -14.81 19.29 -15.87
C PRO A 256 -14.52 17.90 -16.45
N HIS A 257 -13.34 17.32 -16.20
CA HIS A 257 -12.90 16.09 -16.86
C HIS A 257 -12.82 14.85 -15.96
N LEU A 258 -12.69 15.03 -14.64
CA LEU A 258 -12.70 13.93 -13.68
C LEU A 258 -14.14 13.46 -13.46
N LEU A 259 -14.36 12.16 -13.60
CA LEU A 259 -15.68 11.56 -13.45
C LEU A 259 -15.74 10.68 -12.21
N LEU A 260 -16.91 10.60 -11.59
CA LEU A 260 -17.19 9.65 -10.53
C LEU A 260 -18.15 8.58 -11.04
N TYR A 261 -18.06 7.37 -10.50
CA TYR A 261 -18.92 6.26 -10.92
C TYR A 261 -20.41 6.56 -10.66
N TYR A 262 -20.71 7.15 -9.50
CA TYR A 262 -22.02 7.66 -9.14
C TYR A 262 -21.91 9.17 -8.92
N LYS A 263 -22.84 9.94 -9.47
CA LYS A 263 -23.06 11.35 -9.14
C LYS A 263 -23.85 11.46 -7.85
#